data_AF-A0A844AH99-F1
#
_entry.id   AF-A0A844AH99-F1
#
_cell.length_a   1.000
_cell.length_b   1.000
_cell.length_c   1.000
_cell.angle_alpha   90.00
_cell.angle_beta   90.00
_cell.angle_gamma   90.00
#
_symmetry.space_group_name_H-M   'P 1'
#
loop_
_entity.id
_entity.type
_entity.pdbx_description
1 polymer ?
#
loop_
_entity_poly.entity_id
_entity_poly.type
_entity_poly.pdbx_seq_one_letter_code
_entity_poly.pdbx_strand_id
1 'polypeptide(L)'
;MFGIVVLSLFIVSAVGAYAMLWWKADKVAKLDSDHCPVEGPSSVTAVLLDVTDPIKEITKIDLKRQFQKAVAGVETGGLIEVYALSGEEGKLARTFRGCNPGDGETADPWTTNPKKIQERWKKAFEEPLKQIAEHIGEAGEANSSPIMAGVQRIVIESFSDPKANGKNKTLYVASDMIEHTDSFSIYKSGADYEAFENSVARARFRTPLDGIGVKLLVFQRETAKPLSDLPEFWTRWVDGNGGEFIGYERMAGVE
;
A
#
# COMPACT_ATOMS: atom_id res chain seq x y z
N MET A 1 7.19 -39.91 52.61
CA MET A 1 6.78 -40.40 51.28
C MET A 1 5.83 -39.43 50.58
N PHE A 2 4.72 -39.03 51.21
CA PHE A 2 3.76 -38.06 50.64
C PHE A 2 4.38 -36.72 50.19
N GLY A 3 5.25 -36.11 51.01
CA GLY A 3 5.89 -34.83 50.67
C GLY A 3 6.82 -34.90 49.45
N ILE A 4 7.47 -36.05 49.22
CA ILE A 4 8.35 -36.26 48.05
C ILE A 4 7.50 -36.37 46.79
N VAL A 5 6.37 -37.06 46.84
CA VAL A 5 5.44 -37.20 45.70
C VAL A 5 4.84 -35.84 45.31
N VAL A 6 4.44 -35.02 46.29
CA VAL A 6 3.91 -33.67 46.04
C VAL A 6 4.97 -32.75 45.44
N LEU A 7 6.21 -32.78 45.97
CA LEU A 7 7.31 -32.00 45.43
C LEU A 7 7.65 -32.41 43.98
N SER A 8 7.64 -33.72 43.70
CA SER A 8 7.90 -34.27 42.36
C SER A 8 6.86 -33.80 41.35
N LEU A 9 5.57 -33.84 41.72
CA LEU A 9 4.46 -33.35 40.89
C LEU A 9 4.58 -31.86 40.59
N PHE A 10 4.99 -31.06 41.58
CA PHE A 10 5.17 -29.62 41.41
C PHE A 10 6.32 -29.30 40.44
N ILE A 11 7.44 -30.03 40.54
CA ILE A 11 8.59 -29.85 39.64
C ILE A 11 8.21 -30.22 38.20
N VAL A 12 7.51 -31.35 37.99
CA VAL A 12 7.05 -31.76 36.65
C VAL A 12 6.09 -30.72 36.05
N SER A 13 5.17 -30.20 36.86
CA SER A 13 4.26 -29.11 36.45
C SER A 13 5.03 -27.84 36.05
N ALA A 14 6.02 -27.43 36.85
CA ALA A 14 6.81 -26.23 36.57
C ALA A 14 7.67 -26.38 35.30
N VAL A 15 8.28 -27.55 35.10
CA VAL A 15 9.06 -27.87 33.90
C VAL A 15 8.16 -27.92 32.66
N GLY A 16 6.98 -28.53 32.77
CA GLY A 16 5.99 -28.56 31.68
C GLY A 16 5.50 -27.16 31.30
N ALA A 17 5.20 -26.32 32.29
CA ALA A 17 4.84 -24.91 32.07
C ALA A 17 5.99 -24.13 31.41
N TYR A 18 7.23 -24.32 31.87
CA TYR A 18 8.41 -23.68 31.29
C TYR A 18 8.64 -24.11 29.84
N ALA A 19 8.57 -25.42 29.54
CA ALA A 19 8.72 -25.92 28.17
C ALA A 19 7.64 -25.37 27.23
N MET A 20 6.39 -25.26 27.72
CA MET A 20 5.29 -24.68 26.96
C MET A 20 5.52 -23.18 26.70
N LEU A 21 6.02 -22.43 27.68
CA LEU A 21 6.36 -21.02 27.52
C LEU A 21 7.54 -20.81 26.58
N TRP A 22 8.58 -21.64 26.68
CA TRP A 22 9.75 -21.59 25.80
C TRP A 22 9.38 -21.88 24.35
N TRP A 23 8.53 -22.90 24.11
CA TRP A 23 8.06 -23.23 22.77
C TRP A 23 7.13 -22.16 22.17
N LYS A 24 6.37 -21.44 23.00
CA LYS A 24 5.61 -20.26 22.56
C LYS A 24 6.51 -19.08 22.22
N ALA A 25 7.54 -18.82 23.04
CA ALA A 25 8.49 -17.73 22.82
C ALA A 25 9.35 -17.93 21.55
N ASP A 26 9.74 -19.16 21.25
CA ASP A 26 10.54 -19.50 20.05
C ASP A 26 9.74 -19.30 18.74
N LYS A 27 8.41 -19.29 18.82
CA LYS A 27 7.53 -18.97 17.69
C LYS A 27 7.30 -17.48 17.47
N VAL A 28 7.76 -16.60 18.38
CA VAL A 28 7.66 -15.16 18.19
C VAL A 28 8.71 -14.73 17.18
N ALA A 29 8.26 -14.32 15.99
CA ALA A 29 9.15 -13.87 14.93
C ALA A 29 9.99 -12.67 15.41
N LYS A 30 11.31 -12.72 15.17
CA LYS A 30 12.18 -11.57 15.39
C LYS A 30 11.79 -10.46 14.41
N LEU A 31 11.62 -9.24 14.92
CA LEU A 31 11.22 -8.08 14.15
C LEU A 31 12.40 -7.13 13.92
N ASP A 32 12.40 -6.43 12.79
CA ASP A 32 13.33 -5.33 12.48
C ASP A 32 12.82 -3.97 13.02
N SER A 33 13.51 -2.88 12.64
CA SER A 33 13.14 -1.52 13.05
C SER A 33 11.79 -1.04 12.51
N ASP A 34 11.32 -1.63 11.42
CA ASP A 34 10.04 -1.33 10.78
C ASP A 34 8.95 -2.30 11.25
N HIS A 35 9.25 -3.05 12.32
CA HIS A 35 8.40 -4.08 12.92
C HIS A 35 8.06 -5.23 11.96
N CYS A 36 8.90 -5.45 10.94
CA CYS A 36 8.75 -6.54 9.99
C CYS A 36 9.50 -7.79 10.43
N PRO A 37 8.97 -9.00 10.20
CA PRO A 37 9.71 -10.22 10.45
C PRO A 37 11.02 -10.24 9.65
N VAL A 38 12.13 -10.59 10.30
CA VAL A 38 13.46 -10.60 9.65
C VAL A 38 13.54 -11.53 8.44
N GLU A 39 12.77 -12.61 8.46
CA GLU A 39 12.63 -13.60 7.39
C GLU A 39 11.84 -13.08 6.18
N GLY A 40 11.12 -11.97 6.33
CA GLY A 40 10.29 -11.36 5.29
C GLY A 40 8.82 -11.20 5.71
N PRO A 41 8.08 -10.32 5.03
CA PRO A 41 6.69 -10.08 5.35
C PRO A 41 5.78 -11.25 4.93
N SER A 42 4.62 -11.38 5.57
CA SER A 42 3.61 -12.40 5.21
C SER A 42 2.83 -12.03 3.94
N SER A 43 2.63 -10.74 3.71
CA SER A 43 2.03 -10.14 2.51
C SER A 43 2.63 -8.74 2.27
N VAL A 44 2.43 -8.18 1.08
CA VAL A 44 2.88 -6.82 0.75
C VAL A 44 1.72 -6.00 0.21
N THR A 45 1.40 -4.91 0.90
CA THR A 45 0.40 -3.92 0.47
C THR A 45 1.09 -2.59 0.21
N ALA A 46 1.06 -2.13 -1.03
CA ALA A 46 1.55 -0.80 -1.40
C ALA A 46 0.38 0.11 -1.76
N VAL A 47 0.48 1.38 -1.38
CA VAL A 47 -0.48 2.41 -1.73
C VAL A 47 0.24 3.55 -2.44
N LEU A 48 -0.14 3.79 -3.70
CA LEU A 48 0.29 4.95 -4.47
C LEU A 48 -0.75 6.06 -4.32
N LEU A 49 -0.35 7.18 -3.73
CA LEU A 49 -1.15 8.39 -3.63
C LEU A 49 -0.68 9.38 -4.68
N ASP A 50 -1.56 9.70 -5.61
CA ASP A 50 -1.32 10.77 -6.55
C ASP A 50 -1.56 12.12 -5.89
N VAL A 51 -0.47 12.89 -5.74
CA VAL A 51 -0.46 14.20 -5.07
C VAL A 51 -0.18 15.34 -6.04
N THR A 52 -0.30 15.09 -7.35
CA THR A 52 -0.02 16.07 -8.40
C THR A 52 -1.02 17.22 -8.44
N ASP A 53 -2.25 16.98 -7.98
CA ASP A 53 -3.35 17.92 -8.12
C ASP A 53 -4.19 18.04 -6.84
N PRO A 54 -4.80 19.21 -6.60
CA PRO A 54 -5.64 19.44 -5.44
C PRO A 54 -6.91 18.58 -5.47
N ILE A 55 -7.31 18.09 -4.29
CA ILE A 55 -8.56 17.34 -4.11
C ILE A 55 -9.43 17.96 -3.01
N LYS A 56 -10.75 17.82 -3.17
CA LYS A 56 -11.76 18.28 -2.19
C LYS A 56 -11.54 17.62 -0.82
N GLU A 57 -11.86 18.36 0.25
CA GLU A 57 -11.69 17.86 1.61
C GLU A 57 -12.51 16.59 1.89
N ILE A 58 -13.72 16.49 1.34
CA ILE A 58 -14.56 15.29 1.48
C ILE A 58 -13.92 14.05 0.82
N THR A 59 -13.23 14.23 -0.31
CA THR A 59 -12.48 13.17 -1.00
C THR A 59 -11.33 12.68 -0.13
N LYS A 60 -10.61 13.58 0.56
CA LYS A 60 -9.54 13.21 1.50
C LYS A 60 -10.08 12.35 2.64
N ILE A 61 -11.23 12.73 3.19
CA ILE A 61 -11.88 11.98 4.26
C ILE A 61 -12.25 10.56 3.79
N ASP A 62 -12.78 10.43 2.56
CA ASP A 62 -13.16 9.13 2.02
C ASP A 62 -11.93 8.25 1.70
N LEU A 63 -10.91 8.81 1.04
CA LEU A 63 -9.62 8.14 0.81
C LEU A 63 -9.00 7.60 2.10
N LYS A 64 -9.05 8.40 3.17
CA LYS A 64 -8.59 7.97 4.49
C LYS A 64 -9.37 6.78 5.04
N ARG A 65 -10.69 6.74 4.84
CA ARG A 65 -11.50 5.57 5.24
C ARG A 65 -11.17 4.35 4.41
N GLN A 66 -10.96 4.51 3.11
CA GLN A 66 -10.57 3.40 2.24
C GLN A 66 -9.20 2.84 2.61
N PHE A 67 -8.24 3.72 2.90
CA PHE A 67 -6.94 3.29 3.43
C PHE A 67 -7.09 2.53 4.75
N GLN A 68 -7.90 3.04 5.69
CA GLN A 68 -8.16 2.35 6.96
C GLN A 68 -8.74 0.95 6.75
N LYS A 69 -9.66 0.78 5.79
CA LYS A 69 -10.18 -0.54 5.43
C LYS A 69 -9.10 -1.44 4.82
N ALA A 70 -8.27 -0.89 3.92
CA ALA A 70 -7.18 -1.63 3.28
C ALA A 70 -6.19 -2.15 4.33
N VAL A 71 -5.68 -1.29 5.22
CA VAL A 71 -4.72 -1.69 6.26
C VAL A 71 -5.32 -2.59 7.33
N ALA A 72 -6.62 -2.47 7.62
CA ALA A 72 -7.30 -3.37 8.55
C ALA A 72 -7.44 -4.80 8.00
N GLY A 73 -7.40 -4.97 6.68
CA GLY A 73 -7.39 -6.27 6.02
C GLY A 73 -6.01 -6.93 5.94
N VAL A 74 -4.93 -6.22 6.30
CA VAL A 74 -3.57 -6.76 6.27
C VAL A 74 -3.36 -7.68 7.46
N GLU A 75 -2.91 -8.89 7.21
CA GLU A 75 -2.63 -9.88 8.26
C GLU A 75 -1.39 -9.52 9.10
N THR A 76 -1.24 -10.14 10.27
CA THR A 76 -0.04 -10.01 11.10
C THR A 76 1.23 -10.37 10.31
N GLY A 77 2.26 -9.54 10.43
CA GLY A 77 3.50 -9.62 9.66
C GLY A 77 3.44 -9.04 8.25
N GLY A 78 2.26 -8.58 7.79
CA GLY A 78 2.07 -8.03 6.45
C GLY A 78 2.67 -6.63 6.33
N LEU A 79 3.45 -6.39 5.28
CA LEU A 79 4.09 -5.12 4.98
C LEU A 79 3.08 -4.13 4.40
N ILE A 80 3.09 -2.91 4.91
CA ILE A 80 2.36 -1.76 4.38
C ILE A 80 3.37 -0.70 3.97
N GLU A 81 3.25 -0.21 2.75
CA GLU A 81 4.03 0.91 2.24
C GLU A 81 3.12 1.96 1.60
N VAL A 82 3.43 3.23 1.84
CA VAL A 82 2.71 4.36 1.26
C VAL A 82 3.68 5.21 0.48
N TYR A 83 3.29 5.55 -0.73
CA TYR A 83 4.07 6.30 -1.69
C TYR A 83 3.27 7.51 -2.16
N ALA A 84 3.94 8.66 -2.30
CA ALA A 84 3.38 9.88 -2.87
C ALA A 84 4.02 10.13 -4.24
N LEU A 85 3.18 10.25 -5.27
CA LEU A 85 3.56 10.55 -6.65
C LEU A 85 3.66 12.06 -6.85
N SER A 86 4.80 12.54 -7.32
CA SER A 86 4.93 13.91 -7.80
C SER A 86 4.80 13.96 -9.33
N GLY A 87 4.72 15.17 -9.89
CA GLY A 87 4.73 15.35 -11.35
C GLY A 87 6.06 14.99 -12.01
N GLU A 88 7.12 14.71 -11.25
CA GLU A 88 8.41 14.35 -11.84
C GLU A 88 8.45 12.84 -12.18
N GLU A 89 8.54 12.53 -13.49
CA GLU A 89 8.62 11.14 -13.97
C GLU A 89 9.75 10.36 -13.28
N GLY A 90 9.40 9.18 -12.74
CA GLY A 90 10.33 8.30 -12.06
C GLY A 90 10.71 8.73 -10.64
N LYS A 91 10.26 9.88 -10.12
CA LYS A 91 10.40 10.25 -8.71
C LYS A 91 9.17 9.82 -7.91
N LEU A 92 9.42 9.13 -6.80
CA LEU A 92 8.39 8.67 -5.89
C LEU A 92 8.91 8.81 -4.45
N ALA A 93 8.11 9.41 -3.57
CA ALA A 93 8.46 9.55 -2.17
C ALA A 93 7.77 8.46 -1.34
N ARG A 94 8.52 7.54 -0.73
CA ARG A 94 7.96 6.60 0.24
C ARG A 94 7.79 7.30 1.59
N THR A 95 6.54 7.52 1.97
CA THR A 95 6.17 8.28 3.17
C THR A 95 5.93 7.37 4.38
N PHE A 96 5.70 6.08 4.12
CA PHE A 96 5.56 5.08 5.16
C PHE A 96 6.10 3.72 4.71
N ARG A 97 6.67 2.98 5.66
CA ARG A 97 7.00 1.56 5.57
C ARG A 97 6.88 0.92 6.95
N GLY A 98 6.20 -0.21 7.04
CA GLY A 98 6.19 -1.02 8.25
C GLY A 98 5.20 -2.17 8.20
N CYS A 99 5.40 -3.17 9.04
CA CYS A 99 4.56 -4.35 9.06
C CYS A 99 3.47 -4.31 10.13
N ASN A 100 2.39 -5.06 9.90
CA ASN A 100 1.35 -5.28 10.90
C ASN A 100 1.91 -6.08 12.08
N PRO A 101 1.97 -5.50 13.30
CA PRO A 101 2.48 -6.18 14.48
C PRO A 101 1.55 -7.28 15.01
N GLY A 102 0.30 -7.35 14.55
CA GLY A 102 -0.74 -8.21 15.10
C GLY A 102 -1.37 -7.68 16.39
N ASP A 103 -2.14 -8.54 17.04
CA ASP A 103 -2.67 -8.33 18.38
C ASP A 103 -1.57 -8.57 19.42
N GLY A 104 -1.40 -7.60 20.34
CA GLY A 104 -0.29 -7.52 21.29
C GLY A 104 -0.20 -8.63 22.33
N GLU A 105 -0.83 -9.79 22.12
CA GLU A 105 -0.64 -11.00 22.92
C GLU A 105 0.65 -11.76 22.55
N THR A 106 1.14 -11.60 21.30
CA THR A 106 2.39 -12.24 20.82
C THR A 106 3.58 -11.30 20.76
N ALA A 107 3.34 -9.99 20.91
CA ALA A 107 4.35 -8.97 20.83
C ALA A 107 4.64 -8.42 22.23
N ASP A 108 5.93 -8.19 22.55
CA ASP A 108 6.34 -7.75 23.89
C ASP A 108 5.52 -6.52 24.34
N PRO A 109 4.80 -6.61 25.48
CA PRO A 109 3.93 -5.54 25.98
C PRO A 109 4.64 -4.19 26.16
N TRP A 110 5.98 -4.19 26.25
CA TRP A 110 6.79 -2.98 26.37
C TRP A 110 7.07 -2.29 25.03
N THR A 111 6.99 -2.99 23.90
CA THR A 111 7.34 -2.45 22.57
C THR A 111 6.17 -2.33 21.60
N THR A 112 5.11 -3.11 21.78
CA THR A 112 4.11 -3.29 20.73
C THR A 112 2.70 -3.03 21.24
N ASN A 113 2.29 -1.75 21.20
CA ASN A 113 0.89 -1.38 21.35
C ASN A 113 0.27 -1.28 19.94
N PRO A 114 -0.58 -2.23 19.53
CA PRO A 114 -1.18 -2.24 18.18
C PRO A 114 -1.93 -0.94 17.87
N LYS A 115 -2.56 -0.30 18.87
CA LYS A 115 -3.22 1.00 18.68
C LYS A 115 -2.22 2.10 18.31
N LYS A 116 -1.04 2.13 18.95
CA LYS A 116 0.02 3.11 18.61
C LYS A 116 0.56 2.88 17.21
N ILE A 117 0.64 1.63 16.75
CA ILE A 117 1.12 1.32 15.40
C ILE A 117 0.06 1.69 14.35
N GLN A 118 -1.21 1.40 14.61
CA GLN A 118 -2.32 1.88 13.78
C GLN A 118 -2.39 3.42 13.73
N GLU A 119 -2.13 4.10 14.85
CA GLU A 119 -1.98 5.56 14.89
C GLU A 119 -0.80 6.06 14.07
N ARG A 120 0.35 5.36 14.08
CA ARG A 120 1.51 5.67 13.23
C ARG A 120 1.14 5.54 11.75
N TRP A 121 0.46 4.47 11.36
CA TRP A 121 -0.01 4.28 9.97
C TRP A 121 -0.94 5.42 9.54
N LYS A 122 -1.91 5.73 10.40
CA LYS A 122 -2.84 6.84 10.17
C LYS A 122 -2.09 8.16 10.00
N LYS A 123 -1.11 8.47 10.85
CA LYS A 123 -0.31 9.69 10.74
C LYS A 123 0.53 9.71 9.46
N ALA A 124 1.19 8.61 9.12
CA ALA A 124 2.05 8.53 7.94
C ALA A 124 1.28 8.61 6.61
N PHE A 125 -0.01 8.25 6.62
CA PHE A 125 -0.93 8.49 5.50
C PHE A 125 -1.53 9.89 5.50
N GLU A 126 -1.79 10.47 6.69
CA GLU A 126 -2.28 11.84 6.81
C GLU A 126 -1.25 12.88 6.33
N GLU A 127 0.04 12.63 6.54
CA GLU A 127 1.11 13.58 6.24
C GLU A 127 1.24 13.91 4.73
N PRO A 128 1.26 12.93 3.81
CA PRO A 128 1.17 13.19 2.38
C PRO A 128 -0.11 13.91 1.98
N LEU A 129 -1.25 13.55 2.57
CA LEU A 129 -2.54 14.21 2.27
C LEU A 129 -2.57 15.68 2.74
N LYS A 130 -1.85 16.01 3.82
CA LYS A 130 -1.66 17.40 4.26
C LYS A 130 -0.78 18.17 3.29
N GLN A 131 0.29 17.55 2.80
CA GLN A 131 1.15 18.16 1.79
C GLN A 131 0.37 18.49 0.51
N ILE A 132 -0.55 17.64 0.06
CA ILE A 132 -1.48 17.96 -1.05
C ILE A 132 -2.26 19.25 -0.75
N ALA A 133 -2.73 19.42 0.49
CA ALA A 133 -3.53 20.57 0.91
C ALA A 133 -2.72 21.87 0.96
N GLU A 134 -1.43 21.79 1.25
CA GLU A 134 -0.51 22.93 1.31
C GLU A 134 -0.08 23.38 -0.11
N HIS A 135 0.01 22.45 -1.07
CA HIS A 135 0.29 22.77 -2.48
C HIS A 135 -0.85 23.50 -3.18
N ILE A 136 -2.07 23.48 -2.64
CA ILE A 136 -3.24 24.24 -3.16
C ILE A 136 -2.96 25.77 -3.17
N GLY A 137 -1.98 26.25 -2.40
CA GLY A 137 -1.66 27.66 -2.26
C GLY A 137 -0.49 28.20 -3.10
N GLU A 138 0.46 27.35 -3.53
CA GLU A 138 1.76 27.85 -4.05
C GLU A 138 2.07 27.51 -5.51
N ALA A 139 1.38 26.56 -6.14
CA ALA A 139 1.49 26.31 -7.58
C ALA A 139 0.22 25.65 -8.10
N GLY A 140 -0.23 26.03 -9.29
CA GLY A 140 -1.35 25.38 -9.97
C GLY A 140 -1.08 23.90 -10.26
N GLU A 141 -2.09 23.24 -10.84
CA GLU A 141 -2.05 21.84 -11.34
C GLU A 141 -0.66 21.43 -11.84
N ALA A 142 -0.18 20.24 -11.44
CA ALA A 142 1.13 19.79 -11.91
C ALA A 142 1.13 19.59 -13.43
N ASN A 143 2.25 19.93 -14.07
CA ASN A 143 2.42 19.76 -15.52
C ASN A 143 2.50 18.28 -15.98
N SER A 144 2.39 17.32 -15.07
CA SER A 144 2.46 15.89 -15.33
C SER A 144 1.90 15.09 -14.15
N SER A 145 1.35 13.93 -14.47
CA SER A 145 0.99 12.87 -13.51
C SER A 145 1.46 11.51 -14.08
N PRO A 146 2.70 11.09 -13.76
CA PRO A 146 3.32 9.89 -14.31
C PRO A 146 2.92 8.64 -13.51
N ILE A 147 1.62 8.32 -13.48
CA ILE A 147 1.04 7.24 -12.66
C ILE A 147 1.67 5.89 -13.00
N MET A 148 1.81 5.58 -14.30
CA MET A 148 2.41 4.32 -14.74
C MET A 148 3.87 4.17 -14.27
N ALA A 149 4.64 5.27 -14.30
CA ALA A 149 6.01 5.27 -13.79
C ALA A 149 6.06 5.07 -12.26
N GLY A 150 5.10 5.65 -11.53
CA GLY A 150 4.92 5.42 -10.10
C GLY A 150 4.67 3.95 -9.77
N VAL A 151 3.73 3.31 -10.50
CA VAL A 151 3.44 1.89 -10.36
C VAL A 151 4.67 1.03 -10.69
N GLN A 152 5.35 1.33 -11.80
CA GLN A 152 6.59 0.64 -12.19
C GLN A 152 7.64 0.68 -11.08
N ARG A 153 7.83 1.85 -10.46
CA ARG A 153 8.80 2.02 -9.38
C ARG A 153 8.45 1.20 -8.15
N ILE A 154 7.19 1.18 -7.73
CA ILE A 154 6.74 0.33 -6.59
C ILE A 154 6.99 -1.15 -6.88
N VAL A 155 6.71 -1.59 -8.11
CA VAL A 155 6.93 -2.99 -8.50
C VAL A 155 8.40 -3.37 -8.33
N ILE A 156 9.32 -2.50 -8.76
CA ILE A 156 10.76 -2.77 -8.66
C ILE A 156 11.28 -2.63 -7.23
N GLU A 157 10.88 -1.59 -6.49
CA GLU A 157 11.42 -1.29 -5.16
C GLU A 157 10.80 -2.13 -4.04
N SER A 158 9.56 -2.62 -4.22
CA SER A 158 8.81 -3.33 -3.18
C SER A 158 8.46 -4.75 -3.60
N PHE A 159 7.67 -4.90 -4.65
CA PHE A 159 7.10 -6.21 -5.00
C PHE A 159 8.12 -7.20 -5.57
N SER A 160 9.26 -6.72 -6.08
CA SER A 160 10.36 -7.54 -6.58
C SER A 160 11.37 -7.94 -5.51
N ASP A 161 11.15 -7.56 -4.24
CA ASP A 161 12.00 -8.03 -3.13
C ASP A 161 11.93 -9.57 -3.03
N PRO A 162 13.08 -10.29 -3.03
CA PRO A 162 13.10 -11.74 -2.88
C PRO A 162 12.35 -12.25 -1.63
N LYS A 163 12.29 -11.46 -0.56
CA LYS A 163 11.55 -11.78 0.66
C LYS A 163 10.02 -11.76 0.48
N ALA A 164 9.54 -11.10 -0.57
CA ALA A 164 8.12 -11.05 -0.95
C ALA A 164 7.73 -12.13 -1.97
N ASN A 165 8.65 -13.02 -2.37
CA ASN A 165 8.36 -14.08 -3.33
C ASN A 165 7.32 -15.07 -2.79
N GLY A 166 6.32 -15.40 -3.61
CA GLY A 166 5.23 -16.30 -3.25
C GLY A 166 4.30 -15.75 -2.16
N LYS A 167 4.39 -14.46 -1.81
CA LYS A 167 3.50 -13.78 -0.87
C LYS A 167 2.39 -13.07 -1.63
N ASN A 168 1.26 -12.85 -0.96
CA ASN A 168 0.18 -12.04 -1.52
C ASN A 168 0.64 -10.58 -1.68
N LYS A 169 0.39 -10.00 -2.85
CA LYS A 169 0.79 -8.62 -3.19
C LYS A 169 -0.41 -7.83 -3.68
N THR A 170 -0.62 -6.67 -3.08
CA THR A 170 -1.75 -5.80 -3.41
C THR A 170 -1.26 -4.37 -3.60
N LEU A 171 -1.63 -3.76 -4.71
CA LEU A 171 -1.39 -2.36 -5.01
C LEU A 171 -2.71 -1.60 -5.01
N TYR A 172 -2.78 -0.56 -4.19
CA TYR A 172 -3.85 0.44 -4.26
C TYR A 172 -3.31 1.67 -4.97
N VAL A 173 -4.00 2.15 -6.00
CA VAL A 173 -3.67 3.41 -6.68
C VAL A 173 -4.79 4.41 -6.44
N ALA A 174 -4.49 5.48 -5.71
CA ALA A 174 -5.41 6.58 -5.47
C ALA A 174 -5.01 7.76 -6.37
N SER A 175 -5.78 8.00 -7.42
CA SER A 175 -5.52 9.04 -8.42
C SER A 175 -6.82 9.44 -9.10
N ASP A 176 -6.80 10.52 -9.89
CA ASP A 176 -7.83 10.77 -10.89
C ASP A 176 -7.75 9.83 -12.10
N MET A 177 -6.68 9.03 -12.15
CA MET A 177 -6.36 8.06 -13.18
C MET A 177 -6.11 8.69 -14.56
N ILE A 178 -5.72 9.97 -14.61
CA ILE A 178 -5.37 10.67 -15.85
C ILE A 178 -3.85 10.67 -16.02
N GLU A 179 -3.35 9.65 -16.74
CA GLU A 179 -1.92 9.60 -17.10
C GLU A 179 -1.54 10.83 -17.94
N HIS A 180 -0.54 11.57 -17.46
CA HIS A 180 0.00 12.71 -18.18
C HIS A 180 1.53 12.76 -18.11
N THR A 181 2.15 12.35 -19.21
CA THR A 181 3.60 12.42 -19.43
C THR A 181 3.91 12.96 -20.83
N ASP A 182 5.20 13.15 -21.10
CA ASP A 182 5.67 13.45 -22.46
C ASP A 182 5.47 12.27 -23.42
N SER A 183 5.48 11.04 -22.90
CA SER A 183 5.40 9.82 -23.72
C SER A 183 3.95 9.43 -24.05
N PHE A 184 3.00 9.74 -23.17
CA PHE A 184 1.58 9.51 -23.38
C PHE A 184 0.76 10.43 -22.46
N SER A 185 -0.35 10.95 -22.97
CA SER A 185 -1.20 11.86 -22.22
C SER A 185 -2.66 11.63 -22.58
N ILE A 186 -3.44 11.25 -21.58
CA ILE A 186 -4.90 11.06 -21.71
C ILE A 186 -5.59 12.39 -22.09
N TYR A 187 -5.00 13.55 -21.75
CA TYR A 187 -5.51 14.84 -22.23
C TYR A 187 -5.45 15.00 -23.75
N LYS A 188 -4.48 14.34 -24.41
CA LYS A 188 -4.28 14.46 -25.86
C LYS A 188 -5.05 13.40 -26.64
N SER A 189 -5.00 12.15 -26.21
CA SER A 189 -5.62 11.02 -26.92
C SER A 189 -6.98 10.59 -26.37
N GLY A 190 -7.40 11.15 -25.23
CA GLY A 190 -8.43 10.50 -24.42
C GLY A 190 -7.91 9.21 -23.78
N ALA A 191 -8.82 8.47 -23.13
CA ALA A 191 -8.54 7.15 -22.57
C ALA A 191 -8.52 6.06 -23.67
N ASP A 192 -7.85 6.35 -24.80
CA ASP A 192 -7.70 5.43 -25.92
C ASP A 192 -6.52 4.48 -25.68
N TYR A 193 -6.84 3.21 -25.43
CA TYR A 193 -5.84 2.20 -25.16
C TYR A 193 -5.01 1.82 -26.40
N GLU A 194 -5.59 1.87 -27.59
CA GLU A 194 -4.84 1.58 -28.83
C GLU A 194 -3.84 2.70 -29.11
N ALA A 195 -4.20 3.95 -28.81
CA ALA A 195 -3.25 5.06 -28.85
C ALA A 195 -2.08 4.86 -27.88
N PHE A 196 -2.35 4.36 -26.66
CA PHE A 196 -1.29 3.98 -25.71
C PHE A 196 -0.40 2.86 -26.26
N GLU A 197 -0.98 1.77 -26.76
CA GLU A 197 -0.24 0.60 -27.26
C GLU A 197 0.68 0.93 -28.44
N ASN A 198 0.31 1.93 -29.25
CA ASN A 198 1.10 2.43 -30.36
C ASN A 198 2.10 3.54 -29.97
N SER A 199 2.11 3.98 -28.72
CA SER A 199 3.00 5.03 -28.22
C SER A 199 4.31 4.48 -27.65
N VAL A 200 5.30 5.37 -27.46
CA VAL A 200 6.56 5.04 -26.78
C VAL A 200 6.32 4.65 -25.31
N ALA A 201 5.23 5.13 -24.71
CA ALA A 201 4.88 4.86 -23.32
C ALA A 201 4.67 3.37 -23.04
N ARG A 202 4.16 2.59 -24.01
CA ARG A 202 4.02 1.14 -23.87
C ARG A 202 5.33 0.47 -23.47
N ALA A 203 6.40 0.75 -24.20
CA ALA A 203 7.71 0.17 -23.95
C ALA A 203 8.36 0.78 -22.70
N ARG A 204 8.21 2.10 -22.51
CA ARG A 204 8.81 2.83 -21.39
C ARG A 204 8.22 2.40 -20.04
N PHE A 205 6.91 2.25 -19.96
CA PHE A 205 6.19 1.94 -18.71
C PHE A 205 5.76 0.49 -18.60
N ARG A 206 6.42 -0.42 -19.33
CA ARG A 206 6.22 -1.86 -19.16
C ARG A 206 6.51 -2.24 -17.71
N THR A 207 5.55 -2.88 -17.06
CA THR A 207 5.58 -3.12 -15.62
C THR A 207 5.10 -4.54 -15.33
N PRO A 208 5.96 -5.48 -14.91
CA PRO A 208 5.52 -6.85 -14.65
C PRO A 208 4.65 -6.89 -13.39
N LEU A 209 3.33 -7.04 -13.57
CA LEU A 209 2.35 -7.08 -12.49
C LEU A 209 1.97 -8.51 -12.07
N ASP A 210 2.72 -9.53 -12.53
CA ASP A 210 2.42 -10.94 -12.28
C ASP A 210 2.21 -11.23 -10.78
N GLY A 211 1.02 -11.74 -10.45
CA GLY A 211 0.65 -12.08 -9.07
C GLY A 211 0.40 -10.88 -8.16
N ILE A 212 0.21 -9.69 -8.73
CA ILE A 212 -0.14 -8.46 -7.99
C ILE A 212 -1.61 -8.10 -8.27
N GLY A 213 -2.41 -8.03 -7.21
CA GLY A 213 -3.76 -7.49 -7.27
C GLY A 213 -3.75 -5.97 -7.28
N VAL A 214 -4.37 -5.33 -8.27
CA VAL A 214 -4.42 -3.87 -8.42
C VAL A 214 -5.84 -3.35 -8.18
N LYS A 215 -6.00 -2.46 -7.20
CA LYS A 215 -7.26 -1.75 -6.91
C LYS A 215 -7.09 -0.25 -7.16
N LEU A 216 -8.05 0.34 -7.87
CA LEU A 216 -8.08 1.78 -8.13
C LEU A 216 -9.07 2.48 -7.18
N LEU A 217 -8.60 3.55 -6.54
CA LEU A 217 -9.38 4.45 -5.67
C LEU A 217 -9.47 5.82 -6.36
N VAL A 218 -10.49 5.97 -7.21
CA VAL A 218 -10.55 7.07 -8.18
C VAL A 218 -11.28 8.28 -7.63
N PHE A 219 -10.66 9.45 -7.73
CA PHE A 219 -11.29 10.74 -7.42
C PHE A 219 -11.38 11.63 -8.67
N GLN A 220 -12.16 12.71 -8.61
CA GLN A 220 -12.17 13.71 -9.69
C GLN A 220 -11.61 15.03 -9.18
N ARG A 221 -10.92 15.74 -10.08
CA ARG A 221 -10.59 17.15 -9.90
C ARG A 221 -11.85 18.00 -9.95
N GLU A 222 -11.82 19.18 -9.33
CA GLU A 222 -12.96 20.11 -9.39
C GLU A 222 -13.26 20.62 -10.81
N THR A 223 -12.26 20.62 -11.69
CA THR A 223 -12.28 21.26 -13.01
C THR A 223 -12.42 20.27 -14.17
N ALA A 224 -12.31 18.96 -13.91
CA ALA A 224 -12.19 17.96 -14.95
C ALA A 224 -13.55 17.45 -15.45
N LYS A 225 -13.70 17.30 -16.77
CA LYS A 225 -14.82 16.55 -17.35
C LYS A 225 -14.68 15.06 -17.02
N PRO A 226 -15.75 14.36 -16.63
CA PRO A 226 -15.71 12.91 -16.46
C PRO A 226 -15.31 12.23 -17.77
N LEU A 227 -14.23 11.45 -17.74
CA LEU A 227 -13.85 10.54 -18.83
C LEU A 227 -14.46 9.17 -18.55
N SER A 228 -15.37 8.71 -19.41
CA SER A 228 -16.12 7.46 -19.21
C SER A 228 -15.26 6.21 -19.30
N ASP A 229 -14.18 6.26 -20.10
CA ASP A 229 -13.47 5.06 -20.56
C ASP A 229 -12.19 4.78 -19.75
N LEU A 230 -11.91 5.61 -18.73
CA LEU A 230 -10.78 5.41 -17.79
C LEU A 230 -10.80 4.02 -17.12
N PRO A 231 -11.93 3.50 -16.60
CA PRO A 231 -11.93 2.18 -15.97
C PRO A 231 -11.49 1.08 -16.94
N GLU A 232 -11.96 1.12 -18.19
CA GLU A 232 -11.60 0.13 -19.20
C GLU A 232 -10.13 0.25 -19.60
N PHE A 233 -9.65 1.48 -19.84
CA PHE A 233 -8.24 1.74 -20.15
C PHE A 233 -7.30 1.12 -19.11
N TRP A 234 -7.55 1.39 -17.83
CA TRP A 234 -6.67 0.89 -16.76
C TRP A 234 -6.84 -0.60 -16.48
N THR A 235 -8.04 -1.16 -16.67
CA THR A 235 -8.24 -2.62 -16.61
C THR A 235 -7.37 -3.29 -17.67
N ARG A 236 -7.45 -2.82 -18.93
CA ARG A 236 -6.61 -3.34 -20.03
C ARG A 236 -5.12 -3.14 -19.76
N TRP A 237 -4.72 -2.02 -19.16
CA TRP A 237 -3.32 -1.78 -18.81
C TRP A 237 -2.80 -2.75 -17.74
N VAL A 238 -3.58 -3.00 -16.69
CA VAL A 238 -3.23 -3.97 -15.64
C VAL A 238 -3.14 -5.39 -16.22
N ASP A 239 -4.16 -5.81 -16.97
CA ASP A 239 -4.22 -7.14 -17.57
C ASP A 239 -3.09 -7.36 -18.59
N GLY A 240 -2.82 -6.37 -19.44
CA GLY A 240 -1.73 -6.40 -20.42
C GLY A 240 -0.33 -6.47 -19.81
N ASN A 241 -0.21 -6.16 -18.52
CA ASN A 241 0.99 -6.25 -17.71
C ASN A 241 1.01 -7.49 -16.79
N GLY A 242 0.02 -8.37 -16.88
CA GLY A 242 -0.07 -9.63 -16.12
C GLY A 242 -0.65 -9.50 -14.70
N GLY A 243 -1.17 -8.33 -14.34
CA GLY A 243 -1.77 -8.08 -13.03
C GLY A 243 -3.20 -8.61 -12.91
N GLU A 244 -3.69 -8.72 -11.68
CA GLU A 244 -5.09 -9.03 -11.40
C GLU A 244 -5.85 -7.74 -11.07
N PHE A 245 -6.80 -7.34 -11.92
CA PHE A 245 -7.64 -6.19 -11.61
C PHE A 245 -8.69 -6.53 -10.55
N ILE A 246 -8.47 -6.11 -9.30
CA ILE A 246 -9.31 -6.49 -8.16
C ILE A 246 -10.43 -5.48 -7.85
N GLY A 247 -10.39 -4.27 -8.44
CA GLY A 247 -11.54 -3.37 -8.36
C GLY A 247 -11.30 -1.92 -8.75
N TYR A 248 -12.41 -1.23 -8.98
CA TYR A 248 -12.49 0.20 -9.28
C TYR A 248 -13.49 0.85 -8.32
N GLU A 249 -13.03 1.74 -7.45
CA GLU A 249 -13.86 2.40 -6.45
C GLU A 249 -13.83 3.91 -6.66
N ARG A 250 -14.99 4.53 -6.90
CA ARG A 250 -15.10 6.00 -7.00
C ARG A 250 -15.24 6.60 -5.62
N MET A 251 -14.41 7.59 -5.29
CA MET A 251 -14.46 8.32 -4.03
C MET A 251 -15.62 9.31 -4.00
N ALA A 252 -16.17 9.56 -2.81
CA ALA A 252 -17.22 10.55 -2.60
C ALA A 252 -16.69 12.00 -2.74
N GLY A 253 -17.57 12.95 -3.08
CA GLY A 253 -17.22 14.36 -3.31
C GLY A 253 -17.14 14.79 -4.78
N VAL A 254 -17.38 13.84 -5.66
CA VAL A 254 -17.44 13.99 -7.10
C VAL A 254 -18.86 14.46 -7.48
N GLU A 255 -19.13 15.74 -7.30
CA GLU A 255 -20.22 16.47 -7.95
C GLU A 255 -19.61 17.50 -8.90
#